data_AF-A0A0T0PVM3-F1
#
_entry.id   AF-A0A0T0PVM3-F1
#
_cell.length_a   1.000
_cell.length_b   1.000
_cell.length_c   1.000
_cell.angle_alpha   90.00
_cell.angle_beta   90.00
_cell.angle_gamma   90.00
#
_symmetry.space_group_name_H-M   'P 1'
#
loop_
_entity.id
_entity.type
_entity.pdbx_description
1 polymer ?
#
loop_
_entity_poly.entity_id
_entity_poly.type
_entity_poly.pdbx_seq_one_letter_code
_entity_poly.pdbx_strand_id
1 'polypeptide(L)'
;MRAWLASRIAAARTDQVAAERGGRERQDDCDKATAEEMVCTLLSAKVPADDSAPFLAALTALLDRDDYVWRGVYDDRRFDRHVRTYLKKLVRMTKANAGFGNMTHYQ
;
A
#
# COMPACT_ATOMS: atom_id res chain seq x y z
N MET A 1 0.66 12.61 -6.98
CA MET A 1 1.05 11.31 -6.36
C MET A 1 1.18 11.38 -4.85
N ARG A 2 1.90 12.36 -4.26
CA ARG A 2 2.07 12.42 -2.79
C ARG A 2 0.74 12.55 -2.01
N ALA A 3 -0.15 13.42 -2.45
CA ALA A 3 -1.48 13.57 -1.84
C ALA A 3 -2.30 12.28 -1.92
N TRP A 4 -2.17 11.53 -3.02
CA TRP A 4 -2.82 10.22 -3.19
C TRP A 4 -2.26 9.18 -2.22
N LEU A 5 -0.93 9.11 -2.03
CA LEU A 5 -0.33 8.21 -1.03
C LEU A 5 -0.82 8.54 0.38
N ALA A 6 -0.90 9.83 0.72
CA ALA A 6 -1.39 10.27 2.03
C ALA A 6 -2.86 9.86 2.26
N SER A 7 -3.72 10.02 1.25
CA SER A 7 -5.11 9.58 1.35
C SER A 7 -5.24 8.06 1.47
N ARG A 8 -4.43 7.28 0.74
CA ARG A 8 -4.38 5.81 0.88
C ARG A 8 -3.89 5.37 2.25
N ILE A 9 -2.92 6.05 2.85
CA ILE A 9 -2.47 5.76 4.23
C ILE A 9 -3.63 5.97 5.22
N ALA A 10 -4.35 7.08 5.11
CA ALA A 10 -5.48 7.37 6.01
C ALA A 10 -6.61 6.35 5.85
N ALA A 11 -6.93 5.98 4.61
CA ALA A 11 -7.91 4.95 4.29
C ALA A 11 -7.51 3.59 4.86
N ALA A 12 -6.28 3.15 4.60
CA ALA A 12 -5.77 1.87 5.06
C ALA A 12 -5.81 1.73 6.59
N ARG A 13 -5.50 2.79 7.33
CA ARG A 13 -5.61 2.79 8.80
C ARG A 13 -7.05 2.67 9.27
N THR A 14 -7.99 3.32 8.58
CA THR A 14 -9.43 3.19 8.87
C THR A 14 -9.90 1.76 8.62
N ASP A 15 -9.48 1.16 7.51
CA ASP A 15 -9.82 -0.20 7.12
C ASP A 15 -9.24 -1.24 8.10
N GLN A 16 -8.00 -1.03 8.60
CA GLN A 16 -7.42 -1.85 9.66
C GLN A 16 -8.29 -1.85 10.92
N VAL A 17 -8.65 -0.67 11.43
CA VAL A 17 -9.51 -0.56 12.63
C VAL A 17 -10.88 -1.21 12.42
N ALA A 18 -11.47 -1.06 11.23
CA ALA A 18 -12.74 -1.71 10.90
C ALA A 18 -12.61 -3.24 10.84
N ALA A 19 -11.50 -3.75 10.30
CA ALA A 19 -11.21 -5.18 10.22
C ALA A 19 -10.93 -5.79 11.61
N GLU A 20 -10.15 -5.12 12.45
CA GLU A 20 -9.86 -5.56 13.84
C GLU A 20 -11.15 -5.79 14.64
N ARG A 21 -12.15 -4.91 14.48
CA ARG A 21 -13.47 -5.05 15.13
C ARG A 21 -14.25 -6.27 14.65
N GLY A 22 -13.96 -6.77 13.45
CA GLY A 22 -14.57 -7.99 12.90
C GLY A 22 -13.92 -9.29 13.38
N GLY A 23 -12.84 -9.23 14.15
CA GLY A 23 -12.18 -10.40 14.72
C GLY A 23 -11.51 -11.31 13.67
N ARG A 24 -11.42 -12.61 13.97
CA ARG A 24 -10.63 -13.58 13.17
C ARG A 24 -11.04 -13.64 11.69
N GLU A 25 -12.32 -13.48 11.40
CA GLU A 25 -12.84 -13.55 10.02
C GLU A 25 -12.33 -12.44 9.12
N ARG A 26 -11.87 -11.31 9.70
CA ARG A 26 -11.37 -10.15 8.96
C ARG A 26 -9.86 -9.94 9.06
N GLN A 27 -9.12 -10.91 9.59
CA GLN A 27 -7.65 -10.81 9.68
C GLN A 27 -6.98 -10.67 8.30
N ASP A 28 -7.53 -11.33 7.26
CA ASP A 28 -7.03 -11.17 5.89
C ASP A 28 -7.22 -9.74 5.37
N ASP A 29 -8.36 -9.12 5.68
CA ASP A 29 -8.62 -7.73 5.30
C ASP A 29 -7.76 -6.75 6.09
N CYS A 30 -7.48 -7.05 7.37
CA CYS A 30 -6.51 -6.30 8.16
C CYS A 30 -5.10 -6.39 7.57
N ASP A 31 -4.64 -7.59 7.17
CA ASP A 31 -3.31 -7.76 6.55
C ASP A 31 -3.23 -7.03 5.19
N LYS A 32 -4.30 -7.03 4.38
CA LYS A 32 -4.36 -6.24 3.13
C LYS A 32 -4.23 -4.75 3.40
N ALA A 33 -5.00 -4.23 4.36
CA ALA A 33 -4.97 -2.82 4.72
C ALA A 33 -3.61 -2.43 5.32
N THR A 34 -3.01 -3.30 6.11
CA THR A 34 -1.65 -3.13 6.65
C THR A 34 -0.61 -3.12 5.53
N ALA A 35 -0.73 -4.00 4.54
CA ALA A 35 0.18 -4.06 3.40
C ALA A 35 0.14 -2.77 2.58
N GLU A 36 -1.06 -2.25 2.37
CA GLU A 36 -1.26 -0.97 1.70
C GLU A 36 -0.66 0.20 2.48
N GLU A 37 -0.91 0.29 3.79
CA GLU A 37 -0.32 1.34 4.63
C GLU A 37 1.22 1.32 4.55
N MET A 38 1.82 0.14 4.71
CA MET A 38 3.28 -0.01 4.65
C MET A 38 3.83 0.49 3.32
N VAL A 39 3.27 0.01 2.19
CA VAL A 39 3.75 0.38 0.85
C VAL A 39 3.62 1.89 0.64
N CYS A 40 2.46 2.47 0.93
CA CYS A 40 2.25 3.90 0.74
C CYS A 40 3.15 4.75 1.66
N THR A 41 3.40 4.30 2.89
CA THR A 41 4.32 4.97 3.83
C THR A 41 5.76 4.96 3.32
N LEU A 42 6.25 3.79 2.89
CA LEU A 42 7.61 3.65 2.38
C LEU A 42 7.84 4.47 1.10
N LEU A 43 6.85 4.53 0.21
CA LEU A 43 6.92 5.32 -1.01
C LEU A 43 6.85 6.83 -0.73
N SER A 44 6.02 7.25 0.23
CA SER A 44 5.91 8.67 0.63
C SER A 44 7.23 9.22 1.17
N ALA A 45 8.02 8.39 1.84
CA ALA A 45 9.33 8.76 2.36
C ALA A 45 10.41 8.85 1.28
N LYS A 46 10.29 8.07 0.19
CA LYS A 46 11.35 7.93 -0.83
C LYS A 46 11.19 8.82 -2.05
N VAL A 47 9.98 9.27 -2.38
CA VAL A 47 9.72 9.90 -3.68
C VAL A 47 9.39 11.40 -3.51
N PRO A 48 10.26 12.32 -3.96
CA PRO A 48 9.89 13.72 -4.18
C PRO A 48 8.92 13.83 -5.38
N ALA A 49 8.06 14.84 -5.34
CA ALA A 49 6.84 15.07 -6.14
C ALA A 49 6.71 14.41 -7.54
N ASP A 50 5.47 13.97 -7.83
CA ASP A 50 4.73 13.75 -9.09
C ASP A 50 5.42 13.18 -10.35
N ASP A 51 6.69 12.79 -10.29
CA ASP A 51 7.37 12.15 -11.39
C ASP A 51 7.19 10.62 -11.36
N SER A 52 6.67 10.10 -12.47
CA SER A 52 6.37 8.68 -12.68
C SER A 52 7.62 7.80 -12.73
N ALA A 53 8.76 8.29 -13.23
CA ALA A 53 9.97 7.48 -13.39
C ALA A 53 10.67 7.18 -12.04
N PRO A 54 10.94 8.17 -11.17
CA PRO A 54 11.43 7.91 -9.81
C PRO A 54 10.46 7.07 -8.98
N PHE A 55 9.15 7.27 -9.17
CA PHE A 55 8.13 6.48 -8.50
C PHE A 55 8.15 5.01 -8.92
N LEU A 56 8.25 4.74 -10.23
CA LEU A 56 8.37 3.38 -10.76
C LEU A 56 9.66 2.68 -10.31
N ALA A 57 10.77 3.41 -10.22
CA ALA A 57 12.04 2.89 -9.70
C ALA A 57 11.90 2.50 -8.22
N ALA A 58 11.26 3.34 -7.40
CA ALA A 58 11.02 3.05 -5.99
C ALA A 58 10.10 1.82 -5.79
N LEU A 59 9.07 1.67 -6.63
CA LEU A 59 8.20 0.49 -6.62
C LEU A 59 8.95 -0.80 -6.96
N THR A 60 9.82 -0.74 -7.97
CA THR A 60 10.61 -1.90 -8.41
C THR A 60 11.62 -2.30 -7.33
N ALA A 61 12.35 -1.33 -6.79
CA ALA A 61 13.27 -1.57 -5.68
C ALA A 61 12.58 -2.14 -4.42
N LEU A 62 11.31 -1.78 -4.20
CA LEU A 62 10.54 -2.35 -3.09
C LEU A 62 10.10 -3.79 -3.40
N LEU A 63 9.73 -4.10 -4.64
CA LEU A 63 9.38 -5.47 -5.10
C LEU A 63 10.54 -6.45 -4.97
N ASP A 64 11.76 -5.98 -5.21
CA ASP A 64 12.99 -6.77 -5.18
C ASP A 64 13.43 -7.15 -3.76
N ARG A 65 12.71 -6.72 -2.71
CA ARG A 65 12.97 -7.16 -1.34
C ARG A 65 12.58 -8.62 -1.14
N ASP A 66 13.38 -9.32 -0.36
CA ASP A 66 13.14 -10.71 0.02
C ASP A 66 11.98 -10.84 1.00
N ASP A 67 11.94 -10.00 2.03
CA ASP A 67 10.91 -10.02 3.07
C ASP A 67 10.34 -8.62 3.37
N TYR A 68 9.10 -8.59 3.85
CA TYR A 68 8.45 -7.38 4.32
C TYR A 68 8.06 -7.48 5.80
N VAL A 69 8.83 -6.81 6.66
CA VAL A 69 8.57 -6.79 8.10
C VAL A 69 7.77 -5.54 8.48
N TRP A 70 6.59 -5.74 9.08
CA TRP A 70 5.75 -4.66 9.59
C TRP A 70 5.02 -5.08 10.87
N ARG A 71 4.60 -4.09 11.66
CA ARG A 71 3.85 -4.34 12.90
C ARG A 71 2.36 -4.52 12.61
N GLY A 72 1.65 -5.24 13.49
CA GLY A 72 0.19 -5.41 13.38
C GLY A 72 -0.24 -6.43 12.32
N VAL A 73 0.70 -7.24 11.83
CA VAL A 73 0.45 -8.31 10.87
C VAL A 73 0.05 -9.59 11.62
N TYR A 74 -0.98 -10.28 11.12
CA TYR A 74 -1.43 -11.55 11.70
C TYR A 74 -0.71 -12.78 11.12
N ASP A 75 -0.35 -12.74 9.82
CA ASP A 75 0.38 -13.80 9.12
C ASP A 75 1.38 -13.18 8.15
N ASP A 76 2.68 -13.32 8.44
CA ASP A 76 3.76 -12.73 7.64
C ASP A 76 3.76 -13.23 6.19
N ARG A 77 3.48 -14.51 5.94
CA ARG A 77 3.49 -15.07 4.58
C ARG A 77 2.32 -14.55 3.77
N ARG A 78 1.16 -14.38 4.41
CA ARG A 78 -0.03 -13.79 3.78
C ARG A 78 0.18 -12.31 3.50
N PHE A 79 0.72 -11.59 4.47
CA PHE A 79 1.10 -10.18 4.34
C PHE A 79 2.08 -9.96 3.18
N ASP A 80 3.13 -10.76 3.09
CA ASP A 80 4.12 -10.70 2.00
C ASP A 80 3.45 -10.81 0.62
N ARG A 81 2.49 -11.72 0.48
CA ARG A 81 1.71 -11.86 -0.77
C ARG A 81 0.86 -10.62 -1.05
N HIS A 82 0.23 -10.04 -0.04
CA HIS A 82 -0.58 -8.82 -0.19
C HIS A 82 0.28 -7.62 -0.59
N VAL A 83 1.45 -7.46 0.03
CA VAL A 83 2.42 -6.42 -0.31
C VAL A 83 2.85 -6.55 -1.77
N ARG A 84 3.31 -7.73 -2.19
CA ARG A 84 3.76 -7.98 -3.57
C ARG A 84 2.63 -7.75 -4.59
N THR A 85 1.41 -8.15 -4.24
CA THR A 85 0.22 -7.94 -5.08
C THR A 85 -0.10 -6.45 -5.23
N TYR A 86 -0.07 -5.72 -4.12
CA TYR A 86 -0.32 -4.28 -4.11
C TYR A 86 0.76 -3.50 -4.86
N LEU A 87 2.04 -3.84 -4.69
CA LEU A 87 3.14 -3.25 -5.46
C LEU A 87 2.98 -3.48 -6.97
N LYS A 88 2.66 -4.71 -7.40
CA LYS A 88 2.38 -5.02 -8.82
C LYS A 88 1.22 -4.20 -9.37
N LYS A 89 0.17 -3.96 -8.57
CA LYS A 89 -0.94 -3.07 -8.93
C LYS A 89 -0.43 -1.63 -9.13
N LEU A 90 0.36 -1.09 -8.21
CA LEU A 90 0.89 0.27 -8.32
C LEU A 90 1.84 0.43 -9.52
N VAL A 91 2.66 -0.58 -9.84
CA VAL A 91 3.50 -0.59 -11.04
C VAL A 91 2.64 -0.44 -12.29
N ARG A 92 1.53 -1.18 -12.39
CA ARG A 92 0.61 -1.08 -13.54
C ARG A 92 -0.06 0.30 -13.60
N MET A 93 -0.53 0.82 -12.47
CA MET A 93 -1.15 2.15 -12.39
C MET A 93 -0.17 3.26 -12.80
N THR A 94 1.09 3.17 -12.35
CA THR A 94 2.16 4.11 -12.70
C THR A 94 2.48 4.06 -14.18
N LYS A 95 2.65 2.87 -14.76
CA LYS A 95 2.90 2.71 -16.20
C LYS A 95 1.75 3.25 -17.06
N ALA A 96 0.52 3.14 -16.58
CA ALA A 96 -0.66 3.68 -17.25
C ALA A 96 -0.92 5.18 -16.96
N ASN A 97 -0.13 5.81 -16.07
CA ASN A 97 -0.38 7.16 -15.55
C ASN A 97 -1.85 7.38 -15.11
N ALA A 98 -2.48 6.35 -14.54
CA ALA A 98 -3.91 6.32 -14.26
C ALA A 98 -4.21 6.01 -12.79
N GLY A 99 -5.30 6.57 -12.27
CA GLY A 99 -5.85 6.25 -10.95
C GLY A 99 -5.27 7.03 -9.76
N PHE A 100 -4.20 7.80 -9.93
CA PHE A 100 -3.66 8.68 -8.88
C PHE A 100 -4.50 9.96 -8.65
N GLY A 101 -5.38 10.32 -9.58
CA GLY A 101 -6.33 11.42 -9.43
C GLY A 101 -7.66 11.02 -8.79
N ASN A 102 -7.93 9.72 -8.65
CA ASN A 102 -9.18 9.23 -8.06
C ASN A 102 -9.04 9.18 -6.54
N MET A 103 -9.34 10.30 -5.88
CA MET A 103 -9.40 10.43 -4.42
C MET A 103 -10.84 10.27 -3.87
N THR A 104 -11.81 10.06 -4.75
CA THR A 104 -13.26 10.23 -4.51
C THR A 104 -13.92 9.22 -3.56
N HIS A 105 -13.18 8.26 -3.01
CA HIS A 105 -13.73 7.26 -2.08
C HIS A 105 -13.30 7.46 -0.61
N TYR A 106 -12.54 8.51 -0.27
CA TYR A 106 -11.92 8.64 1.06
C TYR A 106 -12.02 10.04 1.68
N GLN A 107 -13.09 10.79 1.37
CA GLN A 107 -13.48 12.00 2.09
C GLN A 107 -14.49 11.70 3.18
#